data_AF-A0A8H5G8H8-F1
#
_entry.id   AF-A0A8H5G8H8-F1
#
_cell.length_a   1.000
_cell.length_b   1.000
_cell.length_c   1.000
_cell.angle_alpha   90.00
_cell.angle_beta   90.00
_cell.angle_gamma   90.00
#
_symmetry.space_group_name_H-M   'P 1'
#
loop_
_entity.id
_entity.type
_entity.pdbx_description
1 polymer ?
#
loop_
_entity_poly.entity_id
_entity_poly.type
_entity_poly.pdbx_seq_one_letter_code
_entity_poly.pdbx_strand_id
1 'polypeptide(L)'
;MAISGMLITTDWLDPADDEVMNSNAETLLEWAEDEAHRRGLFHPFIYPNYASGSQSVIERSIDTKALRKIEEIRRVYDPNHILDKLWHGGFKIPLNANQEEEEGVGDWIYHTSRTEL
;
A
#
# COMPACT_ATOMS: atom_id res chain seq x y z
N MET A 1 -18.38 15.63 12.68
CA MET A 1 -17.24 15.80 11.75
C MET A 1 -17.45 14.83 10.60
N ALA A 2 -17.56 15.32 9.37
CA ALA A 2 -17.64 14.45 8.20
C ALA A 2 -16.20 14.16 7.73
N ILE A 3 -15.89 12.89 7.48
CA ILE A 3 -14.64 12.49 6.83
C ILE A 3 -14.97 12.33 5.35
N SER A 4 -14.27 13.05 4.49
CA SER A 4 -14.40 12.93 3.03
C SER A 4 -13.19 12.19 2.49
N GLY A 5 -13.44 11.15 1.69
CA GLY A 5 -12.39 10.44 0.95
C GLY A 5 -12.21 11.03 -0.45
N MET A 6 -11.02 10.88 -1.00
CA MET A 6 -10.71 11.20 -2.39
C MET A 6 -10.29 9.92 -3.12
N LEU A 7 -10.83 9.73 -4.31
CA LEU A 7 -10.49 8.63 -5.21
C LEU A 7 -10.15 9.25 -6.57
N ILE A 8 -8.97 8.94 -7.09
CA ILE A 8 -8.55 9.31 -8.45
C ILE A 8 -8.68 8.05 -9.30
N THR A 9 -9.42 8.17 -10.40
CA THR A 9 -9.52 7.15 -11.43
C THR A 9 -9.12 7.75 -12.76
N THR A 10 -8.26 7.05 -13.48
CA THR A 10 -7.74 7.46 -14.78
C THR A 10 -7.86 6.27 -15.72
N ASP A 11 -8.30 6.54 -16.94
CA ASP A 11 -8.47 5.55 -17.98
C ASP A 11 -7.78 6.03 -19.26
N TRP A 12 -7.08 5.13 -19.94
CA TRP A 12 -6.38 5.37 -21.20
C TRP A 12 -6.42 4.12 -22.08
N LEU A 13 -6.08 4.26 -23.37
CA LEU A 13 -6.20 3.18 -24.34
C LEU A 13 -4.86 2.57 -24.75
N ASP A 14 -3.80 3.38 -24.79
CA ASP A 14 -2.48 2.93 -25.23
C ASP A 14 -1.66 2.46 -24.03
N PRO A 15 -1.25 1.18 -23.94
CA PRO A 15 -0.39 0.70 -22.85
C PRO A 15 0.93 1.46 -22.72
N ALA A 16 1.40 2.14 -23.79
CA ALA A 16 2.57 3.00 -23.71
C ALA A 16 2.39 4.19 -22.74
N ASP A 17 1.15 4.53 -22.40
CA ASP A 17 0.82 5.62 -21.47
C ASP A 17 0.79 5.17 -20.00
N ASP A 18 1.00 3.89 -19.68
CA ASP A 18 0.87 3.36 -18.31
C ASP A 18 1.70 4.13 -17.29
N GLU A 19 2.98 4.39 -17.59
CA GLU A 19 3.89 5.07 -16.67
C GLU A 19 3.49 6.54 -16.46
N VAL A 20 3.17 7.25 -17.54
CA VAL A 20 2.81 8.68 -17.46
C VAL A 20 1.46 8.88 -16.78
N MET A 21 0.50 8.00 -17.00
CA MET A 21 -0.82 8.11 -16.38
C MET A 21 -0.77 7.78 -14.88
N ASN A 22 -0.05 6.72 -14.49
CA ASN A 22 0.11 6.37 -13.08
C ASN A 22 0.87 7.47 -12.30
N SER A 23 1.99 7.96 -12.82
CA SER A 23 2.78 9.00 -12.15
C SER A 23 2.03 10.34 -12.03
N ASN A 24 1.23 10.70 -13.02
CA ASN A 24 0.36 11.88 -12.94
C ASN A 24 -0.75 11.72 -11.90
N ALA A 25 -1.35 10.52 -11.79
CA ALA A 25 -2.36 10.23 -10.76
C ALA A 25 -1.76 10.31 -9.35
N GLU A 26 -0.54 9.79 -9.16
CA GLU A 26 0.22 9.90 -7.90
C GLU A 26 0.53 11.36 -7.56
N THR A 27 1.02 12.13 -8.53
CA THR A 27 1.29 13.58 -8.35
C THR A 27 0.04 14.35 -7.93
N LEU A 28 -1.12 14.04 -8.55
CA LEU A 28 -2.39 14.67 -8.19
C LEU A 28 -2.83 14.30 -6.77
N LEU A 29 -2.58 13.06 -6.32
CA LEU A 29 -2.84 12.63 -4.96
C LEU A 29 -1.97 13.40 -3.96
N GLU A 30 -0.67 13.53 -4.24
CA GLU A 30 0.27 14.28 -3.40
C GLU A 30 -0.18 15.74 -3.23
N TRP A 31 -0.55 16.43 -4.31
CA TRP A 31 -1.05 17.80 -4.23
C TRP A 31 -2.33 17.92 -3.39
N ALA A 32 -3.21 16.92 -3.46
CA ALA A 32 -4.42 16.90 -2.64
C ALA A 32 -4.09 16.70 -1.15
N GLU A 33 -3.13 15.83 -0.83
CA GLU A 33 -2.65 15.63 0.54
C GLU A 33 -1.98 16.90 1.09
N ASP A 34 -1.10 17.54 0.31
CA ASP A 34 -0.45 18.80 0.67
C ASP A 34 -1.46 19.90 1.00
N GLU A 35 -2.50 20.03 0.17
CA GLU A 35 -3.56 21.01 0.40
C GLU A 35 -4.40 20.68 1.64
N ALA A 36 -4.68 19.39 1.88
CA ALA A 36 -5.36 18.95 3.10
C ALA A 36 -4.52 19.23 4.36
N HIS A 37 -3.21 19.02 4.29
CA HIS A 37 -2.27 19.38 5.35
C HIS A 37 -2.26 20.88 5.60
N ARG A 38 -2.15 21.70 4.55
CA ARG A 38 -2.17 23.16 4.63
C ARG A 38 -3.43 23.70 5.30
N ARG A 39 -4.57 23.02 5.13
CA ARG A 39 -5.86 23.38 5.73
C ARG A 39 -6.08 22.78 7.12
N GLY A 40 -5.19 21.91 7.62
CA GLY A 40 -5.38 21.18 8.88
C GLY A 40 -6.54 20.17 8.83
N LEU A 41 -6.84 19.64 7.64
CA LEU A 41 -7.94 18.70 7.39
C LEU A 41 -7.45 17.28 7.07
N PHE A 42 -6.14 17.08 6.96
CA PHE A 42 -5.55 15.81 6.56
C PHE A 42 -5.82 14.69 7.57
N HIS A 43 -6.10 13.50 7.05
CA HIS A 43 -6.18 12.26 7.80
C HIS A 43 -5.38 11.17 7.05
N PRO A 44 -4.47 10.43 7.71
CA PRO A 44 -3.54 9.53 7.03
C PRO A 44 -4.17 8.20 6.57
N PHE A 45 -5.48 8.05 6.71
CA PHE A 45 -6.15 6.78 6.43
C PHE A 45 -6.31 6.58 4.93
N ILE A 46 -5.86 5.44 4.45
CA ILE A 46 -5.99 5.01 3.06
C ILE A 46 -6.90 3.78 3.03
N TYR A 47 -7.87 3.79 2.12
CA TYR A 47 -8.77 2.66 1.94
C TYR A 47 -8.12 1.58 1.04
N PRO A 48 -7.78 0.39 1.57
CA PRO A 48 -6.92 -0.56 0.87
C PRO A 48 -7.48 -1.08 -0.46
N ASN A 49 -8.81 -1.13 -0.61
CA ASN A 49 -9.44 -1.68 -1.82
C ASN A 49 -9.29 -0.77 -3.06
N TYR A 50 -8.88 0.49 -2.87
CA TYR A 50 -8.68 1.45 -3.96
C TYR A 50 -7.31 2.14 -3.91
N ALA A 51 -6.37 1.58 -3.14
CA ALA A 51 -5.04 2.15 -3.04
C ALA A 51 -4.15 1.66 -4.19
N SER A 52 -3.26 2.52 -4.68
CA SER A 52 -2.20 2.10 -5.61
C SER A 52 -1.13 1.29 -4.88
N GLY A 53 -0.37 0.48 -5.62
CA GLY A 53 0.71 -0.33 -5.04
C GLY A 53 1.85 0.50 -4.42
N SER A 54 2.01 1.76 -4.80
CA SER A 54 3.03 2.67 -4.28
C SER A 54 2.67 3.26 -2.90
N GLN A 55 1.41 3.15 -2.46
CA GLN A 55 0.98 3.69 -1.17
C GLN A 55 1.34 2.75 0.00
N SER A 56 1.95 3.31 1.06
CA SER A 56 2.19 2.61 2.34
C SER A 56 0.89 2.51 3.17
N VAL A 57 -0.05 1.69 2.70
CA VAL A 57 -1.43 1.66 3.23
C VAL A 57 -1.48 1.29 4.70
N ILE A 58 -0.80 0.22 5.11
CA ILE A 58 -0.88 -0.29 6.49
C ILE A 58 -0.22 0.71 7.44
N GLU A 59 1.00 1.13 7.15
CA GLU A 59 1.80 2.01 8.01
C GLU A 59 1.15 3.39 8.20
N ARG A 60 0.48 3.92 7.18
CA ARG A 60 -0.22 5.21 7.26
C ARG A 60 -1.59 5.10 7.95
N SER A 61 -2.29 3.98 7.79
CA SER A 61 -3.71 3.88 8.16
C SER A 61 -3.99 3.35 9.56
N ILE A 62 -3.05 2.62 10.16
CA ILE A 62 -3.25 2.03 11.50
C ILE A 62 -2.15 2.46 12.47
N ASP A 63 -2.53 2.61 13.74
CA ASP A 63 -1.57 2.92 14.78
C ASP A 63 -0.74 1.68 15.19
N THR A 64 0.34 1.92 15.94
CA THR A 64 1.25 0.86 16.39
C THR A 64 0.55 -0.19 17.27
N LYS A 65 -0.51 0.17 17.99
CA LYS A 65 -1.24 -0.78 18.85
C LYS A 65 -2.08 -1.73 18.01
N ALA A 66 -2.78 -1.22 17.00
CA ALA A 66 -3.52 -2.00 16.03
C ALA A 66 -2.58 -2.89 15.22
N LEU A 67 -1.42 -2.37 14.79
CA LEU A 67 -0.42 -3.14 14.07
C LEU A 67 0.09 -4.34 14.90
N ARG A 68 0.48 -4.11 16.15
CA ARG A 68 0.85 -5.22 17.07
C ARG A 68 -0.25 -6.24 17.21
N LYS A 69 -1.51 -5.79 17.27
CA LYS A 69 -2.64 -6.71 17.41
C LYS A 69 -2.81 -7.59 16.16
N ILE A 70 -2.63 -7.02 14.98
CA ILE A 70 -2.67 -7.74 13.71
C ILE A 70 -1.50 -8.74 13.62
N GLU A 71 -0.30 -8.35 14.06
CA GLU A 71 0.85 -9.25 14.15
C GLU A 71 0.59 -10.44 15.09
N GLU A 72 0.01 -10.19 16.28
CA GLU A 72 -0.40 -11.25 17.21
C GLU A 72 -1.40 -12.22 16.56
N ILE A 73 -2.38 -11.69 15.83
CA ILE A 73 -3.39 -12.49 15.12
C ILE A 73 -2.72 -13.32 14.03
N ARG A 74 -1.80 -12.74 13.23
CA ARG A 74 -1.04 -13.48 12.21
C ARG A 74 -0.27 -14.63 12.85
N ARG A 75 0.36 -14.45 14.01
CA ARG A 75 1.07 -15.54 14.70
C ARG A 75 0.18 -16.71 15.11
N VAL A 76 -1.11 -16.48 15.35
CA VAL A 76 -2.07 -17.53 15.71
C VAL A 76 -2.60 -18.26 14.46
N TYR A 77 -2.93 -17.50 13.41
CA TYR A 77 -3.67 -18.03 12.27
C TYR A 77 -2.84 -18.27 11.00
N ASP A 78 -1.73 -17.57 10.84
CA ASP A 78 -0.76 -17.74 9.75
C ASP A 78 0.70 -17.68 10.26
N PRO A 79 1.09 -18.58 11.18
CA PRO A 79 2.43 -18.58 11.79
C PRO A 79 3.57 -18.81 10.78
N ASN A 80 3.25 -19.38 9.61
CA ASN A 80 4.25 -19.71 8.58
C ASN A 80 4.28 -18.69 7.44
N HIS A 81 3.53 -17.58 7.56
CA HIS A 81 3.47 -16.52 6.57
C HIS A 81 3.02 -17.01 5.18
N ILE A 82 2.12 -17.99 5.14
CA ILE A 82 1.61 -18.58 3.90
C ILE A 82 0.84 -17.54 3.09
N LEU A 83 0.11 -16.63 3.75
CA LEU A 83 -0.60 -15.56 3.05
C LEU A 83 0.35 -14.46 2.58
N ASP A 84 1.47 -14.24 3.25
CA ASP A 84 2.49 -13.33 2.72
C ASP A 84 3.15 -13.93 1.46
N LYS A 85 3.38 -15.26 1.45
CA LYS A 85 4.10 -15.99 0.39
C LYS A 85 3.24 -16.35 -0.83
N LEU A 86 2.02 -16.84 -0.63
CA LEU A 86 1.20 -17.46 -1.69
C LEU A 86 0.06 -16.58 -2.18
N TRP A 87 -0.33 -15.56 -1.42
CA TRP A 87 -1.39 -14.67 -1.86
C TRP A 87 -0.79 -13.48 -2.61
N HIS A 88 -1.11 -13.35 -3.90
CA HIS A 88 -0.50 -12.32 -4.76
C HIS A 88 -1.15 -10.93 -4.66
N GLY A 89 -2.31 -10.80 -3.99
CA GLY A 89 -3.04 -9.54 -3.89
C GLY A 89 -2.87 -8.81 -2.55
N GLY A 90 -3.49 -7.64 -2.45
CA GLY A 90 -3.64 -6.89 -1.19
C GLY A 90 -2.34 -6.42 -0.55
N PHE A 91 -2.48 -5.52 0.43
CA PHE A 91 -1.35 -5.00 1.20
C PHE A 91 -0.95 -5.98 2.30
N LYS A 92 0.35 -6.23 2.43
CA LYS A 92 0.90 -7.19 3.40
C LYS A 92 1.10 -6.54 4.77
N ILE A 93 1.08 -7.38 5.81
CA ILE A 93 1.44 -6.95 7.15
C ILE A 93 2.97 -6.84 7.18
N PRO A 94 3.54 -5.67 7.54
CA PRO A 94 4.98 -5.50 7.60
C PRO A 94 5.67 -6.59 8.41
N LEU A 95 6.85 -7.01 7.95
CA LEU A 95 7.73 -7.88 8.72
C LEU A 95 8.63 -7.00 9.58
N ASN A 96 8.95 -7.47 10.78
CA ASN A 96 9.92 -6.79 11.63
C ASN A 96 11.33 -7.20 11.19
N ALA A 97 12.32 -6.32 11.23
CA ALA A 97 13.69 -6.54 10.71
C ALA A 97 14.36 -7.86 11.12
N ASN A 98 14.08 -8.39 12.32
CA ASN A 98 14.62 -9.68 12.78
C ASN A 98 14.02 -10.90 12.04
N GLN A 99 12.92 -10.74 11.31
CA GLN A 99 12.27 -11.78 10.51
C GLN A 99 12.71 -11.74 9.04
N GLU A 100 13.24 -10.59 8.58
CA GLU A 100 13.75 -10.42 7.21
C GLU A 100 15.06 -11.20 6.99
N GLU A 101 15.90 -11.32 8.02
CA GLU A 101 17.19 -12.04 7.97
C GLU A 101 17.04 -13.57 7.97
N GLU A 102 16.04 -14.13 8.66
CA GLU A 102 15.80 -15.59 8.69
C GLU A 102 15.17 -16.12 7.39
N GLU A 103 14.41 -15.28 6.68
CA GLU A 103 13.61 -15.72 5.54
C GLU A 103 14.26 -15.51 4.16
N GLY A 104 15.49 -14.96 4.10
CA GLY A 104 16.22 -14.81 2.85
C GLY A 104 15.44 -14.04 1.78
N VAL A 105 14.65 -13.04 2.20
CA VAL A 105 13.81 -12.25 1.32
C VAL A 105 14.70 -11.29 0.53
N GLY A 106 15.23 -11.80 -0.58
CA GLY A 106 15.84 -10.96 -1.61
C GLY A 106 14.83 -9.91 -2.09
N ASP A 107 15.39 -8.79 -2.54
CA ASP A 107 14.81 -7.56 -3.06
C ASP A 107 13.61 -7.74 -4.03
N TRP A 108 12.46 -8.18 -3.53
CA TRP A 108 11.22 -8.41 -4.30
C TRP A 108 10.10 -7.43 -3.96
N ILE A 109 10.40 -6.38 -3.20
CA ILE A 109 9.45 -5.28 -3.01
C ILE A 109 9.57 -4.40 -4.27
N TYR A 110 8.58 -4.52 -5.16
CA TYR A 110 8.45 -3.89 -6.48
C TYR A 110 9.24 -4.54 -7.63
N HIS A 111 8.82 -5.74 -8.06
CA HIS A 111 8.86 -6.07 -9.48
C HIS A 111 7.43 -6.02 -10.03
N THR A 112 7.10 -4.93 -10.70
CA THR A 112 5.99 -4.94 -11.65
C THR A 112 6.32 -6.02 -12.69
N SER A 113 5.36 -6.90 -12.94
CA SER A 113 5.48 -7.98 -13.90
C SER A 113 5.71 -7.41 -15.30
N ARG A 114 6.98 -7.32 -15.70
CA ARG A 114 7.39 -7.34 -17.11
C ARG A 114 7.07 -8.73 -17.63
N THR A 115 5.83 -8.92 -18.07
CA THR A 115 5.47 -10.08 -18.90
C THR A 115 5.69 -9.64 -20.32
N GLU A 116 6.75 -10.17 -20.93
CA GLU A 116 6.97 -10.15 -22.36
C GLU A 116 5.76 -10.76 -23.07
N LEU A 117 5.14 -9.99 -23.96
CA LEU A 117 4.45 -10.44 -25.17
C LEU A 117 4.77 -9.45 -26.30
#